data_AF-A0A6V7IYI3-F1
#
_entry.id   AF-A0A6V7IYI3-F1
#
_cell.length_a   1.000
_cell.length_b   1.000
_cell.length_c   1.000
_cell.angle_alpha   90.00
_cell.angle_beta   90.00
_cell.angle_gamma   90.00
#
_symmetry.space_group_name_H-M   'P 1'
#
loop_
_entity.id
_entity.type
_entity.pdbx_description
1 polymer ?
#
loop_
_entity_poly.entity_id
_entity_poly.type
_entity_poly.pdbx_seq_one_letter_code
_entity_poly.pdbx_strand_id
1 'polypeptide(L)'
;GSTISGGEKRDYVIQELVETEKNYSEVLNSLIRHFARPLASSLRSDEASRIFFGIKDLAEIHAGVHCQLRKARDGAAIAQVFLDWREKFLIYGDYCANLTIAQNTLQEACAKNELINQE
;
A
#
# COMPACT_ATOMS: atom_id res chain seq x y z
N GLY A 1 30.38 -13.48 24.49
CA GLY A 1 29.15 -13.30 23.71
C GLY A 1 28.41 -12.13 24.28
N SER A 2 28.21 -11.07 23.49
CA SER A 2 27.56 -9.85 23.97
C SER A 2 26.08 -10.11 24.23
N THR A 3 25.67 -9.98 25.49
CA THR A 3 24.27 -10.03 25.92
C THR A 3 23.58 -8.75 25.44
N ILE A 4 22.81 -8.86 24.37
CA ILE A 4 21.98 -7.77 23.84
C ILE A 4 20.98 -7.36 24.93
N SER A 5 20.99 -6.09 25.35
CA SER A 5 20.08 -5.58 26.35
C SER A 5 18.65 -5.49 25.81
N GLY A 6 17.65 -5.55 26.69
CA GLY A 6 16.23 -5.45 26.28
C GLY A 6 15.89 -4.14 25.56
N GLY A 7 16.64 -3.06 25.81
CA GLY A 7 16.47 -1.78 25.11
C GLY A 7 16.88 -1.86 23.64
N GLU A 8 17.98 -2.55 23.33
CA GLU A 8 18.49 -2.69 21.96
C GLU A 8 17.53 -3.50 21.08
N LYS A 9 16.87 -4.51 21.65
CA LYS A 9 15.84 -5.29 20.94
C LYS A 9 14.60 -4.46 20.61
N ARG A 10 14.15 -3.62 21.55
CA ARG A 10 12.99 -2.74 21.32
C ARG A 10 13.29 -1.71 20.24
N ASP A 11 14.47 -1.10 20.30
CA ASP A 11 14.86 -0.06 19.35
C ASP A 11 15.04 -0.66 17.94
N TYR A 12 15.54 -1.90 17.84
CA TYR A 12 15.56 -2.67 16.59
C TYR A 12 14.15 -2.89 16.00
N VAL A 13 13.19 -3.34 16.81
CA VAL A 13 11.80 -3.57 16.34
C VAL A 13 11.15 -2.27 15.87
N ILE A 14 11.40 -1.15 16.55
CA ILE A 14 10.88 0.16 16.13
C ILE A 14 11.48 0.58 14.80
N GLN A 15 12.79 0.40 14.63
CA GLN A 15 13.47 0.70 13.38
C GLN A 15 12.95 -0.16 12.23
N GLU A 16 12.80 -1.47 12.45
CA GLU A 16 12.26 -2.42 11.47
C GLU A 16 10.83 -2.03 11.06
N LEU A 17 9.98 -1.62 12.01
CA LEU A 17 8.63 -1.15 11.72
C LEU A 17 8.63 0.08 10.79
N VAL A 18 9.49 1.07 11.06
CA VAL A 18 9.58 2.28 10.22
C VAL A 18 10.12 1.96 8.83
N GLU A 19 11.13 1.10 8.73
CA GLU A 19 11.75 0.71 7.46
C GLU A 19 10.81 -0.12 6.58
N THR A 20 10.12 -1.09 7.16
CA THR A 20 9.14 -1.91 6.43
C THR A 20 7.97 -1.07 5.94
N GLU A 21 7.48 -0.13 6.74
CA GLU A 21 6.41 0.80 6.36
C GLU A 21 6.85 1.75 5.22
N LYS A 22 8.11 2.22 5.26
CA LYS A 22 8.69 3.02 4.18
C LYS A 22 8.71 2.23 2.87
N ASN A 23 9.23 1.00 2.91
CA ASN A 23 9.32 0.14 1.74
C ASN A 23 7.92 -0.16 1.17
N TYR A 24 6.93 -0.44 2.02
CA TYR A 24 5.55 -0.65 1.59
C TYR A 24 4.96 0.59 0.90
N SER A 25 5.15 1.78 1.48
CA SER A 25 4.72 3.05 0.88
C SER A 25 5.38 3.30 -0.49
N GLU A 26 6.65 2.93 -0.65
CA GLU A 26 7.37 3.03 -1.93
C GLU A 26 6.79 2.08 -2.98
N VAL A 27 6.44 0.85 -2.61
CA VAL A 27 5.77 -0.12 -3.51
C VAL A 27 4.44 0.43 -4.01
N LEU A 28 3.59 0.98 -3.12
CA LEU A 28 2.32 1.58 -3.53
C LEU A 28 2.52 2.75 -4.50
N ASN A 29 3.49 3.62 -4.22
CA ASN A 29 3.83 4.73 -5.11
C ASN A 29 4.38 4.24 -6.46
N SER A 30 5.19 3.19 -6.46
CA SER A 30 5.69 2.55 -7.68
C SER A 30 4.53 2.00 -8.51
N LEU A 31 3.59 1.31 -7.86
CA LEU A 31 2.38 0.78 -8.51
C LEU A 31 1.58 1.90 -9.20
N ILE A 32 1.40 3.04 -8.54
CA ILE A 32 0.71 4.19 -9.13
C ILE A 32 1.49 4.77 -10.32
N ARG A 33 2.81 4.98 -10.16
CA ARG A 33 3.64 5.68 -11.15
C ARG A 33 3.89 4.84 -12.40
N HIS A 34 4.13 3.55 -12.23
CA HIS A 34 4.57 2.65 -13.29
C HIS A 34 3.43 1.82 -13.89
N PHE A 35 2.30 1.68 -13.20
CA PHE A 35 1.15 0.90 -13.70
C PHE A 35 -0.12 1.75 -13.80
N ALA A 36 -0.60 2.33 -12.71
CA ALA A 36 -1.90 3.01 -12.73
C ALA A 36 -1.94 4.20 -13.70
N ARG A 37 -0.91 5.05 -13.69
CA ARG A 37 -0.84 6.22 -14.60
C ARG A 37 -0.64 5.82 -16.06
N PRO A 38 0.32 4.94 -16.43
CA PRO A 38 0.50 4.56 -17.83
C PRO A 38 -0.67 3.76 -18.40
N LEU A 39 -1.34 2.93 -17.59
CA LEU A 39 -2.47 2.13 -18.05
C LEU A 39 -3.78 2.91 -18.11
N ALA A 40 -3.89 4.06 -17.44
CA ALA A 40 -5.09 4.90 -17.49
C ALA A 40 -5.42 5.40 -18.91
N SER A 41 -4.43 5.51 -19.81
CA SER A 41 -4.67 5.86 -21.22
C SER A 41 -5.04 4.67 -22.11
N SER A 42 -4.71 3.44 -21.69
CA SER A 42 -4.90 2.22 -22.48
C SER A 42 -6.13 1.41 -22.06
N LEU A 43 -6.59 1.62 -20.83
CA LEU A 43 -7.79 1.00 -20.27
C LEU A 43 -8.97 1.96 -20.36
N ARG A 44 -10.19 1.41 -20.38
CA ARG A 44 -11.37 2.25 -20.16
C ARG A 44 -11.35 2.79 -18.74
N SER A 45 -11.94 3.99 -18.55
CA SER A 45 -11.98 4.64 -17.23
C SER A 45 -12.63 3.77 -16.15
N ASP A 46 -13.59 2.92 -16.50
CA ASP A 46 -14.26 1.99 -15.58
C ASP A 46 -13.42 0.75 -15.24
N GLU A 47 -12.62 0.26 -16.20
CA GLU A 47 -11.68 -0.85 -15.97
C GLU A 47 -10.52 -0.39 -15.07
N ALA A 48 -9.95 0.78 -15.37
CA ALA A 48 -8.87 1.37 -14.58
C ALA A 48 -9.28 1.65 -13.13
N SER A 49 -10.50 2.16 -12.90
CA SER A 49 -10.99 2.45 -11.55
C SER A 49 -11.23 1.19 -10.73
N ARG A 50 -11.66 0.09 -11.36
CA ARG A 50 -11.83 -1.22 -10.71
C ARG A 50 -10.50 -1.88 -10.40
N ILE A 51 -9.55 -1.89 -11.35
CA ILE A 51 -8.25 -2.54 -11.22
C ILE A 51 -7.40 -1.86 -10.14
N PHE A 52 -7.40 -0.52 -10.10
CA PHE A 52 -6.58 0.27 -9.17
C PHE A 52 -7.37 0.83 -7.98
N PHE A 53 -8.54 0.28 -7.68
CA PHE A 53 -9.40 0.73 -6.58
C PHE A 53 -8.61 0.81 -5.27
N GLY A 54 -8.76 1.90 -4.52
CA GLY A 54 -8.17 2.09 -3.19
C GLY A 54 -6.65 2.26 -3.15
N ILE A 55 -5.90 1.96 -4.23
CA ILE A 55 -4.42 2.04 -4.22
C ILE A 55 -3.91 3.44 -3.88
N LYS A 56 -4.53 4.49 -4.45
CA LYS A 56 -4.13 5.87 -4.19
C LYS A 56 -4.38 6.27 -2.74
N ASP A 57 -5.55 5.93 -2.22
CA ASP A 57 -5.95 6.24 -0.85
C ASP A 57 -5.07 5.47 0.15
N LEU A 58 -4.78 4.19 -0.12
CA LEU A 58 -3.82 3.39 0.64
C LEU A 58 -2.43 4.04 0.64
N ALA A 59 -1.94 4.51 -0.51
CA ALA A 59 -0.64 5.19 -0.58
C ALA A 59 -0.59 6.47 0.28
N GLU A 60 -1.67 7.24 0.30
CA GLU A 60 -1.80 8.44 1.14
C GLU A 60 -1.87 8.11 2.63
N ILE A 61 -2.63 7.07 2.99
CA ILE A 61 -2.76 6.58 4.37
C ILE A 61 -1.40 6.12 4.90
N HIS A 62 -0.73 5.22 4.17
CA HIS A 62 0.55 4.65 4.57
C HIS A 62 1.67 5.70 4.63
N ALA A 63 1.70 6.67 3.70
CA ALA A 63 2.66 7.77 3.78
C ALA A 63 2.44 8.64 5.04
N GLY A 64 1.19 8.83 5.44
CA GLY A 64 0.83 9.53 6.68
C GLY A 64 1.25 8.77 7.93
N VAL A 65 0.99 7.46 7.98
CA VAL A 65 1.42 6.57 9.07
C VAL A 65 2.94 6.57 9.21
N HIS A 66 3.67 6.36 8.12
CA HIS A 66 5.13 6.41 8.10
C HIS A 66 5.67 7.73 8.65
N CYS A 67 5.06 8.86 8.26
CA CYS A 67 5.46 10.18 8.75
C CYS A 67 5.33 10.32 10.27
N GLN A 68 4.27 9.76 10.85
CA GLN A 68 4.05 9.79 12.30
C GLN A 68 4.91 8.77 13.04
N LEU A 69 5.09 7.56 12.50
CA LEU A 69 5.98 6.53 13.07
C LEU A 69 7.42 7.04 13.17
N ARG A 70 7.93 7.74 12.15
CA ARG A 70 9.26 8.37 12.18
C ARG A 70 9.42 9.43 13.27
N LYS A 71 8.32 10.06 13.70
CA LYS A 71 8.29 11.08 14.77
C LYS A 71 8.11 10.48 16.16
N ALA A 72 7.57 9.26 16.25
CA ALA A 72 7.41 8.58 17.52
C ALA A 72 8.78 8.30 18.16
N ARG A 73 8.84 8.37 19.50
CA ARG A 73 10.09 8.24 20.28
C ARG A 73 10.07 7.05 21.23
N ASP A 74 8.89 6.49 21.49
CA ASP A 74 8.68 5.37 22.39
C ASP A 74 7.47 4.54 21.94
N GLY A 75 7.23 3.42 22.63
CA GLY A 75 6.13 2.52 22.32
C GLY A 75 4.74 3.12 22.53
N ALA A 76 4.59 4.09 23.44
CA ALA A 76 3.30 4.73 23.69
C ALA A 76 2.92 5.67 22.53
N ALA A 77 3.88 6.44 22.02
CA ALA A 77 3.70 7.25 20.83
C ALA A 77 3.36 6.40 19.61
N ILE A 78 4.03 5.24 19.43
CA ILE A 78 3.72 4.30 18.35
C ILE A 78 2.29 3.76 18.48
N ALA A 79 1.89 3.33 19.67
CA ALA A 79 0.53 2.84 19.92
C ALA A 79 -0.52 3.90 19.58
N GLN A 80 -0.27 5.17 19.94
CA GLN A 80 -1.17 6.27 19.60
C GLN A 80 -1.31 6.45 18.09
N VAL A 81 -0.21 6.34 17.32
CA VAL A 81 -0.28 6.37 15.85
C VAL A 81 -1.21 5.29 15.32
N PHE A 82 -1.11 4.04 15.78
CA PHE A 82 -2.01 2.99 15.32
C PHE A 82 -3.48 3.25 15.67
N LEU A 83 -3.75 3.81 16.85
CA LEU A 83 -5.11 4.17 17.27
C LEU A 83 -5.69 5.29 16.40
N ASP A 84 -4.91 6.34 16.13
CA ASP A 84 -5.33 7.49 15.33
C ASP A 84 -5.61 7.13 13.87
N TRP A 85 -4.90 6.15 13.32
CA TRP A 85 -5.01 5.74 11.92
C TRP A 85 -5.94 4.55 11.69
N ARG A 86 -6.38 3.86 12.75
CA ARG A 86 -7.24 2.67 12.69
C ARG A 86 -8.45 2.86 11.78
N GLU A 87 -9.17 3.97 11.92
CA GLU A 87 -10.39 4.21 11.15
C GLU A 87 -10.10 4.43 9.66
N LYS A 88 -8.96 5.04 9.34
CA LYS A 88 -8.55 5.23 7.94
C LYS A 88 -8.19 3.90 7.27
N PHE A 89 -7.70 2.93 8.03
CA PHE A 89 -7.42 1.59 7.53
C PHE A 89 -8.68 0.76 7.19
N LEU A 90 -9.89 1.24 7.52
CA LEU A 90 -11.13 0.53 7.17
C LEU A 90 -11.32 0.38 5.65
N ILE A 91 -10.65 1.20 4.83
CA ILE A 91 -10.61 1.05 3.37
C ILE A 91 -10.12 -0.33 2.92
N TYR A 92 -9.30 -1.02 3.74
CA TYR A 92 -8.90 -2.39 3.45
C TYR A 92 -10.09 -3.36 3.35
N GLY A 93 -11.21 -3.07 4.01
CA GLY A 93 -12.44 -3.85 3.87
C GLY A 93 -12.94 -3.86 2.42
N ASP A 94 -13.15 -2.69 1.84
CA ASP A 94 -13.60 -2.55 0.46
C ASP A 94 -12.52 -2.98 -0.54
N TYR A 95 -11.25 -2.65 -0.26
CA TYR A 95 -10.14 -3.06 -1.12
C TYR A 95 -10.06 -4.59 -1.25
N CYS A 96 -10.10 -5.32 -0.13
CA CYS A 96 -10.06 -6.77 -0.14
C CYS A 96 -11.33 -7.38 -0.76
N ALA A 97 -12.51 -6.81 -0.47
CA ALA A 97 -13.77 -7.29 -1.04
C ALA A 97 -13.81 -7.18 -2.57
N ASN A 98 -13.16 -6.17 -3.13
CA ASN A 98 -13.11 -5.94 -4.58
C ASN A 98 -11.90 -6.58 -5.28
N LEU A 99 -10.99 -7.25 -4.55
CA LEU A 99 -9.74 -7.77 -5.13
C LEU A 99 -9.99 -8.80 -6.25
N THR A 100 -10.94 -9.72 -6.07
CA THR A 100 -11.29 -10.71 -7.10
C THR A 100 -11.86 -10.03 -8.35
N ILE A 101 -12.67 -8.99 -8.18
CA ILE A 101 -13.25 -8.24 -9.31
C ILE A 101 -12.14 -7.51 -10.07
N ALA A 102 -11.21 -6.87 -9.35
CA ALA A 102 -10.05 -6.22 -9.94
C ALA A 102 -9.18 -7.19 -10.75
N GLN A 103 -8.91 -8.39 -10.21
CA GLN A 103 -8.13 -9.43 -10.88
C GLN A 103 -8.82 -9.94 -12.16
N ASN A 104 -10.12 -10.21 -12.10
CA ASN A 104 -10.88 -10.65 -13.28
C ASN A 104 -10.91 -9.56 -14.36
N THR A 105 -11.14 -8.30 -13.96
CA THR A 105 -11.14 -7.15 -14.88
C THR A 105 -9.78 -6.99 -15.57
N LEU A 106 -8.69 -7.16 -14.81
CA LEU A 106 -7.34 -7.13 -15.36
C LEU A 106 -7.11 -8.26 -16.39
N GLN A 107 -7.53 -9.48 -16.06
CA GLN A 107 -7.37 -10.62 -16.97
C GLN A 107 -8.15 -10.43 -18.27
N GLU A 108 -9.38 -9.94 -18.20
CA GLU A 108 -10.19 -9.61 -19.37
C GLU A 108 -9.55 -8.50 -20.22
N ALA A 109 -9.02 -7.46 -19.58
CA ALA A 109 -8.34 -6.37 -20.28
C ALA A 109 -7.05 -6.84 -21.00
N CYS A 110 -6.30 -7.75 -20.40
CA CYS A 110 -5.13 -8.36 -21.03
C CYS A 110 -5.54 -9.21 -22.25
N ALA A 111 -6.54 -10.08 -22.10
CA ALA A 111 -7.00 -10.94 -23.20
C ALA A 111 -7.51 -10.12 -24.41
N LYS A 112 -8.23 -9.02 -24.18
CA LYS A 112 -8.67 -8.10 -25.24
C LYS A 112 -7.50 -7.47 -25.98
N ASN A 113 -6.47 -7.01 -25.26
CA ASN A 113 -5.29 -6.40 -25.88
C ASN A 113 -4.44 -7.41 -26.67
N GLU A 114 -4.36 -8.67 -26.21
CA GLU A 114 -3.67 -9.73 -26.96
C GLU A 114 -4.38 -10.05 -28.29
N LEU A 115 -5.71 -10.05 -28.29
CA LEU A 115 -6.51 -10.22 -29.52
C LEU A 115 -6.31 -9.05 -30.49
N ILE A 116 -6.26 -7.81 -30.00
CA ILE A 116 -6.07 -6.61 -30.84
C ILE A 116 -4.65 -6.55 -31.42
N ASN A 117 -3.63 -7.06 -30.73
CA ASN A 117 -2.25 -7.08 -31.23
C ASN A 117 -1.97 -8.23 -32.23
N GLN A 118 -2.94 -9.11 -32.49
CA GLN A 118 -2.82 -10.23 -33.43
C GLN A 118 -3.56 -9.99 -34.76
N GLU A 119 -4.28 -8.87 -34.91
CA GLU A 119 -4.87 -8.39 -36.17
C GLU A 119 -4.02 -7.28 -36.81
#